data_AF-A0A432TDA7-F1
#
_entry.id   AF-A0A432TDA7-F1
#
_cell.length_a   1.000
_cell.length_b   1.000
_cell.length_c   1.000
_cell.angle_alpha   90.00
_cell.angle_beta   90.00
_cell.angle_gamma   90.00
#
_symmetry.space_group_name_H-M   'P 1'
#
loop_
_entity.id
_entity.type
_entity.pdbx_description
1 polymer ?
#
loop_
_entity_poly.entity_id
_entity_poly.type
_entity_poly.pdbx_seq_one_letter_code
_entity_poly.pdbx_strand_id
1 'polypeptide(L)'
;MKPIKPIKPISILLFLLLGAFAYSGTKESDNHKISIIEEASGISYCTDTNTYIVANDEGSFYEISPKGKIISRHKLGDFDLEGVVCQKDTLIFAVEKGALLIVDRETLESKYLKIKGLSSRKNQG
;
A
#
# COMPACT_ATOMS: atom_id res chain seq x y z
N MET A 1 -23.75 -65.40 16.11
CA MET A 1 -24.13 -64.02 15.72
C MET A 1 -24.59 -63.27 16.95
N LYS A 2 -24.05 -62.06 17.22
CA LYS A 2 -24.52 -61.18 18.31
C LYS A 2 -25.49 -60.13 17.75
N PRO A 3 -26.57 -59.75 18.46
CA PRO A 3 -27.55 -58.81 17.96
C PRO A 3 -27.01 -57.37 17.99
N ILE A 4 -27.27 -56.62 16.93
CA ILE A 4 -26.98 -55.19 16.83
C ILE A 4 -28.03 -54.44 17.65
N LYS A 5 -27.61 -53.62 18.61
CA LYS A 5 -28.52 -52.82 19.45
C LYS A 5 -28.96 -51.55 18.70
N PRO A 6 -30.23 -51.13 18.81
CA PRO A 6 -30.72 -49.94 18.12
C PRO A 6 -30.12 -48.69 18.73
N ILE A 7 -29.56 -47.83 17.88
CA ILE A 7 -29.02 -46.52 18.25
C ILE A 7 -30.21 -45.61 18.58
N LYS A 8 -30.21 -44.99 19.76
CA LYS A 8 -31.29 -44.09 20.21
C LYS A 8 -31.27 -42.79 19.39
N PRO A 9 -32.43 -42.27 18.92
CA PRO A 9 -32.49 -41.10 18.02
C PRO A 9 -32.04 -39.79 18.68
N ILE A 10 -31.92 -39.76 20.01
CA ILE A 10 -31.54 -38.56 20.78
C ILE A 10 -30.10 -38.10 20.50
N SER A 11 -29.21 -39.01 20.07
CA SER A 11 -27.81 -38.66 19.83
C SER A 11 -27.57 -37.93 18.51
N ILE A 12 -28.50 -38.00 17.55
CA ILE A 12 -28.34 -37.41 16.21
C ILE A 12 -28.74 -35.92 16.21
N LEU A 13 -29.74 -35.54 17.02
CA LEU A 13 -30.23 -34.16 17.08
C LEU A 13 -29.20 -33.21 17.73
N LEU A 14 -28.39 -33.72 18.66
CA LEU A 14 -27.31 -32.95 19.30
C LEU A 14 -26.16 -32.64 18.33
N PHE A 15 -25.86 -33.55 17.39
CA PHE A 15 -24.85 -33.34 16.36
C PHE A 15 -25.28 -32.31 15.32
N LEU A 16 -26.58 -32.24 14.99
CA LEU A 16 -27.11 -31.23 14.06
C LEU A 16 -27.11 -29.81 14.66
N LEU A 17 -27.37 -29.66 15.96
CA LEU A 17 -27.29 -28.35 16.64
C LEU A 17 -25.86 -27.82 16.79
N LEU A 18 -24.87 -28.70 16.94
CA LEU A 18 -23.45 -28.31 16.98
C LEU A 18 -22.90 -27.93 15.59
N GLY A 19 -23.45 -28.46 14.51
CA GLY A 19 -23.03 -28.15 13.14
C GLY A 19 -23.47 -26.76 12.64
N ALA A 20 -24.55 -26.20 13.19
CA ALA A 20 -25.12 -24.93 12.74
C ALA A 20 -24.35 -23.67 13.24
N PHE A 21 -23.50 -23.81 14.26
CA PHE A 21 -22.70 -22.69 14.78
C PHE A 21 -21.33 -22.52 14.10
N ALA A 22 -20.93 -23.44 13.22
CA ALA A 22 -19.56 -23.45 12.66
C ALA A 22 -19.39 -22.66 11.35
N TYR A 23 -20.44 -22.01 10.83
CA TYR A 23 -20.40 -21.35 9.52
C TYR A 23 -20.75 -19.87 9.59
N SER A 24 -19.99 -19.11 10.36
CA SER A 24 -19.89 -17.66 10.16
C SER A 24 -18.43 -17.20 10.18
N GLY A 25 -17.60 -17.86 9.38
CA GLY A 25 -16.27 -17.35 9.05
C GLY A 25 -16.37 -16.41 7.86
N THR A 26 -16.67 -15.13 8.08
CA THR A 26 -16.34 -14.11 7.08
C THR A 26 -14.83 -14.14 6.94
N LYS A 27 -14.31 -14.58 5.78
CA LYS A 27 -12.90 -14.41 5.45
C LYS A 27 -12.62 -12.91 5.39
N GLU A 28 -12.18 -12.34 6.50
CA GLU A 28 -11.56 -11.03 6.52
C GLU A 28 -10.37 -11.10 5.55
N SER A 29 -10.30 -10.16 4.61
CA SER A 29 -9.14 -10.09 3.74
C SER A 29 -7.93 -9.88 4.64
N ASP A 30 -6.97 -10.80 4.55
CA ASP A 30 -5.72 -10.70 5.30
C ASP A 30 -4.94 -9.50 4.73
N ASN A 31 -5.28 -8.31 5.22
CA ASN A 31 -4.69 -7.05 4.79
C ASN A 31 -3.26 -7.06 5.28
N HIS A 32 -2.35 -7.49 4.41
CA HIS A 32 -0.92 -7.52 4.68
C HIS A 32 -0.37 -6.09 4.72
N LYS A 33 -0.52 -5.45 5.88
CA LYS A 33 -0.03 -4.11 6.14
C LYS A 33 1.45 -4.15 6.41
N ILE A 34 2.23 -3.56 5.52
CA ILE A 34 3.69 -3.52 5.65
C ILE A 34 4.16 -2.29 6.45
N SER A 35 3.49 -1.15 6.37
CA SER A 35 3.86 0.07 7.10
C SER A 35 2.67 0.98 7.38
N ILE A 36 2.85 1.96 8.28
CA ILE A 36 1.90 3.05 8.52
C ILE A 36 2.58 4.34 8.06
N ILE A 37 2.18 4.83 6.90
CA ILE A 37 2.56 6.12 6.35
C ILE A 37 1.25 6.82 6.00
N GLU A 38 0.98 7.94 6.66
CA GLU A 38 -0.22 8.74 6.40
C GLU A 38 -0.15 9.30 4.98
N GLU A 39 -1.30 9.32 4.30
CA GLU A 39 -1.44 9.84 2.93
C GLU A 39 -0.35 9.37 1.95
N ALA A 40 0.00 8.08 2.01
CA ALA A 40 0.92 7.47 1.06
C ALA A 40 0.26 7.39 -0.33
N SER A 41 0.90 8.02 -1.32
CA SER A 41 0.31 8.24 -2.64
C SER A 41 1.00 7.46 -3.76
N GLY A 42 2.28 7.11 -3.58
CA GLY A 42 3.04 6.33 -4.55
C GLY A 42 4.19 5.53 -3.93
N ILE A 43 4.65 4.49 -4.62
CA ILE A 43 5.75 3.63 -4.14
C ILE A 43 6.64 3.15 -5.29
N SER A 44 7.95 3.09 -5.07
CA SER A 44 8.93 2.53 -6.02
C SER A 44 9.99 1.73 -5.28
N TYR A 45 10.40 0.61 -5.86
CA TYR A 45 11.51 -0.20 -5.33
C TYR A 45 12.85 0.34 -5.85
N CYS A 46 13.78 0.62 -4.93
CA CYS A 46 15.17 0.95 -5.24
C CYS A 46 16.02 -0.32 -5.23
N THR A 47 16.50 -0.73 -6.41
CA THR A 47 17.27 -1.98 -6.57
C THR A 47 18.66 -1.91 -5.94
N ASP A 48 19.26 -0.72 -5.85
CA ASP A 48 20.60 -0.48 -5.34
C ASP A 48 20.68 -0.51 -3.81
N THR A 49 19.61 -0.10 -3.13
CA THR A 49 19.52 -0.12 -1.66
C THR A 49 18.66 -1.25 -1.11
N ASN A 50 17.91 -1.97 -1.96
CA ASN A 50 16.90 -2.95 -1.55
C ASN A 50 15.88 -2.35 -0.57
N THR A 51 15.37 -1.17 -0.91
CA THR A 51 14.37 -0.42 -0.15
C THR A 51 13.22 0.01 -1.04
N TYR A 52 12.14 0.48 -0.44
CA TYR A 52 11.06 1.16 -1.14
C TYR A 52 11.10 2.65 -0.80
N ILE A 53 10.90 3.49 -1.81
CA ILE A 53 10.61 4.91 -1.64
C ILE A 53 9.10 5.08 -1.74
N VAL A 54 8.51 5.71 -0.74
CA VAL A 54 7.08 6.00 -0.67
C VAL A 54 6.89 7.51 -0.75
N ALA A 55 6.13 7.97 -1.73
CA ALA A 55 5.65 9.35 -1.83
C ALA A 55 4.48 9.57 -0.86
N ASN A 56 4.42 10.77 -0.29
CA ASN A 56 3.33 11.23 0.57
C ASN A 56 2.85 12.59 0.05
N ASP A 57 1.52 12.77 -0.02
CA ASP A 57 0.87 13.94 -0.61
C ASP A 57 1.10 15.25 0.18
N GLU A 58 1.58 15.15 1.41
CA GLU A 58 2.01 16.28 2.23
C GLU A 58 3.45 16.71 1.92
N GLY A 59 4.04 16.26 0.80
CA GLY A 59 5.33 16.74 0.29
C GLY A 59 6.55 16.10 0.94
N SER A 60 6.39 14.93 1.55
CA SER A 60 7.49 14.13 2.06
C SER A 60 7.66 12.85 1.25
N PHE A 61 8.85 12.26 1.33
CA PHE A 61 9.02 10.85 0.97
C PHE A 61 9.62 10.07 2.14
N TYR A 62 9.36 8.78 2.14
CA TYR A 62 9.86 7.83 3.12
C TYR A 62 10.71 6.80 2.40
N GLU A 63 11.83 6.41 3.00
CA GLU A 63 12.50 5.18 2.64
C GLU A 63 12.11 4.10 3.64
N ILE A 64 11.66 2.95 3.16
CA ILE A 64 11.28 1.81 3.99
C ILE A 64 11.99 0.54 3.54
N SER A 65 12.28 -0.34 4.48
CA SER A 65 12.77 -1.68 4.18
C SER A 65 11.69 -2.53 3.49
N PRO A 66 12.03 -3.69 2.89
CA PRO A 66 11.04 -4.60 2.32
C PRO A 66 10.06 -5.21 3.32
N LYS A 67 10.39 -5.14 4.62
CA LYS A 67 9.51 -5.54 5.73
C LYS A 67 8.69 -4.36 6.28
N GLY A 68 8.76 -3.21 5.61
CA GLY A 68 8.03 -1.98 5.90
C GLY A 68 8.47 -1.19 7.14
N LYS A 69 9.61 -1.53 7.75
CA LYS A 69 10.31 -0.64 8.69
C LYS A 69 10.69 0.66 7.99
N ILE A 70 10.29 1.80 8.56
CA ILE A 70 10.73 3.14 8.12
C ILE A 70 12.21 3.32 8.46
N ILE A 71 13.00 3.64 7.44
CA ILE A 71 14.44 3.90 7.51
C ILE A 71 14.67 5.41 7.65
N SER A 72 14.01 6.20 6.80
CA SER A 72 14.12 7.66 6.81
C SER A 72 12.83 8.34 6.31
N ARG A 73 12.72 9.64 6.59
CA ARG A 73 11.70 10.54 6.07
C ARG A 73 12.36 11.87 5.70
N HIS A 74 12.02 12.39 4.53
CA HIS A 74 12.54 13.66 4.04
C HIS A 74 11.39 14.54 3.53
N LYS A 75 11.30 15.78 4.04
CA LYS A 75 10.34 16.79 3.58
C LYS A 75 10.99 17.58 2.44
N LEU A 76 10.35 17.60 1.27
CA LEU A 76 10.85 18.28 0.07
C LEU A 76 10.23 19.67 -0.14
N GLY A 77 9.16 19.97 0.59
CA GLY A 77 8.40 21.21 0.48
C GLY A 77 6.90 20.92 0.56
N ASP A 78 6.08 21.87 0.15
CA ASP A 78 4.62 21.74 0.12
C ASP A 78 4.16 21.29 -1.27
N PHE A 79 4.57 20.07 -1.63
CA PHE A 79 4.21 19.43 -2.89
C PHE A 79 3.18 18.34 -2.66
N ASP A 80 2.20 18.25 -3.54
CA ASP A 80 1.29 17.11 -3.62
C ASP A 80 1.94 16.01 -4.48
N LEU A 81 2.71 15.13 -3.83
CA LEU A 81 3.44 14.06 -4.50
C LEU A 81 2.49 12.88 -4.71
N GLU A 82 2.45 12.32 -5.92
CA GLU A 82 1.44 11.33 -6.32
C GLU A 82 2.05 9.98 -6.76
N GLY A 83 3.29 10.02 -7.23
CA GLY A 83 3.99 8.84 -7.74
C GLY A 83 5.48 9.05 -7.64
N VAL A 84 6.26 7.98 -7.59
CA VAL A 84 7.72 8.06 -7.53
C VAL A 84 8.35 6.98 -8.41
N VAL A 85 9.48 7.32 -9.04
CA VAL A 85 10.40 6.38 -9.67
C VAL A 85 11.74 6.52 -8.99
N CYS A 86 12.26 5.40 -8.48
CA CYS A 86 13.62 5.36 -7.95
C CYS A 86 14.63 5.04 -9.05
N GLN A 87 15.67 5.86 -9.16
CA GLN A 87 16.88 5.60 -9.92
C GLN A 87 18.08 5.68 -8.98
N LYS A 88 19.24 5.19 -9.44
CA LYS A 88 20.47 5.11 -8.63
C LYS A 88 20.80 6.43 -7.90
N ASP A 89 20.80 7.55 -8.62
CA ASP A 89 21.23 8.83 -8.05
C ASP A 89 20.06 9.83 -7.88
N THR A 90 18.88 9.50 -8.41
CA THR A 90 17.73 10.42 -8.44
C THR A 90 16.41 9.75 -8.08
N LEU A 91 15.53 10.51 -7.45
CA LEU A 91 14.12 10.21 -7.31
C LEU A 91 13.34 11.16 -8.23
N ILE A 92 12.36 10.62 -8.95
CA ILE A 92 11.49 11.44 -9.79
C ILE A 92 10.08 11.27 -9.29
N PHE A 93 9.50 12.34 -8.76
CA PHE A 93 8.12 12.36 -8.29
C PHE A 93 7.20 12.94 -9.35
N ALA A 94 6.03 12.34 -9.52
CA ALA A 94 4.90 13.03 -10.13
C ALA A 94 4.32 14.00 -9.08
N VAL A 95 4.11 15.25 -9.48
CA VAL A 95 3.45 16.26 -8.66
C VAL A 95 2.08 16.53 -9.26
N GLU A 96 1.06 16.65 -8.41
CA GLU A 96 -0.29 17.04 -8.81
C GLU A 96 -0.24 18.31 -9.70
N LYS A 97 -1.22 18.46 -10.59
CA LYS A 97 -1.32 19.57 -11.56
C LYS A 97 -0.20 19.60 -12.61
N GLY A 98 0.43 18.46 -12.88
CA GLY A 98 1.12 18.22 -14.14
C GLY A 98 2.59 18.66 -14.16
N ALA A 99 3.34 18.25 -13.14
CA ALA A 99 4.76 18.47 -13.09
C ALA A 99 5.52 17.25 -12.59
N LEU A 100 6.84 17.30 -12.74
CA LEU A 100 7.77 16.37 -12.13
C LEU A 100 8.63 17.13 -11.12
N LEU A 101 8.94 16.49 -10.00
CA LEU A 101 9.98 16.94 -9.08
C LEU A 101 11.13 15.93 -9.15
N ILE A 102 12.26 16.36 -9.71
CA ILE A 102 13.47 15.54 -9.78
C ILE A 102 14.32 15.88 -8.56
N VAL A 103 14.70 14.89 -7.78
CA VAL A 103 15.39 15.04 -6.50
C VAL A 103 16.67 14.23 -6.53
N ASP A 104 17.79 14.86 -6.22
CA ASP A 104 19.05 14.18 -5.99
C ASP A 104 19.00 13.41 -4.67
N ARG A 105 19.40 12.14 -4.67
CA ARG A 105 19.24 11.26 -3.50
C ARG A 105 20.17 11.58 -2.35
N GLU A 106 21.35 12.12 -2.64
CA GLU A 106 22.37 12.38 -1.62
C GLU A 106 22.18 13.76 -0.99
N THR A 107 21.92 14.76 -1.83
CA THR A 107 21.87 16.16 -1.43
C THR A 107 20.45 16.66 -1.15
N LEU A 108 19.43 15.93 -1.63
CA LEU A 108 18.02 16.32 -1.63
C LEU A 108 17.73 17.61 -2.43
N GLU A 109 18.71 18.09 -3.20
CA GLU A 109 18.49 19.19 -4.14
C GLU A 109 17.42 18.78 -5.15
N SER A 110 16.50 19.70 -5.41
CA SER A 110 15.33 19.40 -6.23
C SER A 110 15.15 20.38 -7.38
N LYS A 111 14.65 19.84 -8.50
CA LYS A 111 14.33 20.57 -9.72
C LYS A 111 12.90 20.29 -10.12
N TYR A 112 12.09 21.34 -10.12
CA TYR A 112 10.71 21.30 -10.58
C TYR A 112 10.63 21.45 -12.11
N LEU A 113 9.96 20.51 -12.78
CA LEU A 113 9.79 20.49 -14.23
C LEU A 113 8.30 20.42 -14.58
N LYS A 114 7.75 21.54 -15.05
CA LYS A 114 6.37 21.60 -15.53
C LYS A 114 6.20 20.84 -16.84
N ILE A 115 5.23 19.92 -16.91
CA ILE A 115 4.90 19.20 -18.14
C ILE A 115 4.04 20.11 -19.02
N LYS A 116 4.49 20.37 -20.25
CA LYS A 116 3.75 21.17 -21.23
C LYS A 116 2.59 20.36 -21.81
N GLY A 117 1.49 21.03 -22.14
CA GLY A 117 0.34 20.42 -22.83
C GLY A 117 -0.79 19.90 -21.93
N LEU A 118 -0.67 19.99 -20.60
CA LEU A 118 -1.75 19.64 -19.67
C LEU A 118 -2.78 20.77 -19.49
N SER A 119 -2.52 21.97 -20.02
CA SER A 119 -3.41 23.13 -19.94
C SER A 119 -4.55 23.13 -20.97
N SER A 120 -4.70 22.11 -21.81
CA SER A 120 -5.69 22.05 -22.89
C SER A 120 -6.97 21.25 -22.57
N ARG A 121 -7.09 20.66 -21.37
CA ARG A 121 -8.35 20.05 -20.90
C ARG A 121 -9.00 20.89 -19.80
N LYS A 122 -9.47 22.09 -20.15
CA LYS A 122 -10.54 22.73 -19.38
C LYS A 122 -11.80 22.78 -20.26
N ASN A 123 -12.86 22.15 -19.76
CA ASN A 123 -14.27 22.21 -20.18
C ASN A 123 -14.71 21.29 -21.33
N GLN A 124 -15.01 20.03 -20.99
CA GLN A 124 -16.21 19.32 -21.48
C GLN A 124 -16.72 18.44 -20.34
N GLY A 125 -17.81 18.86 -19.69
CA GLY A 125 -18.41 18.23 -18.53
C GLY A 125 -19.16 19.26 -17.70
#